data_AF-A9L0N2-F1
#
_entry.id   AF-A9L0N2-F1
#
_cell.length_a   1.000
_cell.length_b   1.000
_cell.length_c   1.000
_cell.angle_alpha   90.00
_cell.angle_beta   90.00
_cell.angle_gamma   90.00
#
_symmetry.space_group_name_H-M   'P 1'
#
loop_
_entity.id
_entity.type
_entity.pdbx_description
1 polymer ?
#
loop_
_entity_poly.entity_id
_entity_poly.type
_entity_poly.pdbx_seq_one_letter_code
_entity_poly.pdbx_strand_id
1 'polypeptide(L)'
;MSNEHDFYAKHYPWLNADQRECFDFLCDIHNGGNHMFGKIQACGDHGLSINSTSAHYMSTFDYSALTTAVVLAHDRMIRFQIEPSGPRMLKLVAHKRHQREGRMNERHPSMEDAINKVRKQYPCDEVAA
;
A
#
# COMPACT_ATOMS: atom_id res chain seq x y z
N MET A 1 14.00 -9.17 4.48
CA MET A 1 12.84 -8.71 5.28
C MET A 1 13.41 -7.96 6.47
N SER A 2 13.03 -6.69 6.68
CA SER A 2 13.44 -5.97 7.88
C SER A 2 12.66 -6.54 9.07
N ASN A 3 13.34 -6.79 10.19
CA ASN A 3 12.73 -7.30 11.42
C ASN A 3 11.96 -6.20 12.19
N GLU A 4 11.75 -5.05 11.57
CA GLU A 4 11.29 -3.81 12.21
C GLU A 4 9.86 -3.94 12.77
N HIS A 5 9.01 -4.72 12.10
CA HIS A 5 7.60 -4.91 12.49
C HIS A 5 7.30 -6.25 13.16
N ASP A 6 8.33 -7.04 13.51
CA ASP A 6 8.15 -8.36 14.14
C ASP A 6 7.35 -8.29 15.45
N PHE A 7 7.55 -7.20 16.20
CA PHE A 7 6.80 -6.94 17.44
C PHE A 7 5.29 -6.93 17.21
N TYR A 8 4.83 -6.38 16.08
CA TYR A 8 3.41 -6.33 15.73
C TYR A 8 2.97 -7.62 15.01
N ALA A 9 3.81 -8.14 14.11
CA ALA A 9 3.49 -9.32 13.29
C ALA A 9 3.24 -10.59 14.12
N LYS A 10 3.87 -10.71 15.30
CA LYS A 10 3.64 -11.85 16.23
C LYS A 10 2.16 -12.07 16.62
N HIS A 11 1.33 -11.03 16.52
CA HIS A 11 -0.11 -11.11 16.80
C HIS A 11 -0.93 -11.73 15.66
N TYR A 12 -0.28 -11.98 14.51
CA TYR A 12 -0.89 -12.56 13.32
C TYR A 12 -0.08 -13.77 12.83
N PRO A 13 -0.01 -14.87 13.62
CA PRO A 13 0.83 -16.03 13.30
C PRO A 13 0.40 -16.78 12.02
N TRP A 14 -0.76 -16.42 11.45
CA TRP A 14 -1.31 -16.99 10.23
C TRP A 14 -0.79 -16.31 8.95
N LEU A 15 -0.04 -15.19 9.06
CA LEU A 15 0.52 -14.51 7.88
C LEU A 15 1.52 -15.43 7.17
N ASN A 16 1.28 -15.68 5.88
CA ASN A 16 2.32 -16.22 5.01
C ASN A 16 3.31 -15.11 4.57
N ALA A 17 4.31 -15.46 3.75
CA ALA A 17 5.34 -14.50 3.32
C ALA A 17 4.78 -13.27 2.58
N ASP A 18 3.83 -13.47 1.66
CA ASP A 18 3.25 -12.39 0.88
C ASP A 18 2.39 -11.47 1.75
N GLN A 19 1.58 -12.07 2.62
CA GLN A 19 0.78 -11.32 3.58
C GLN A 19 1.66 -10.60 4.59
N ARG A 20 2.81 -11.16 4.96
CA ARG A 20 3.79 -10.50 5.82
C ARG A 20 4.40 -9.27 5.15
N GLU A 21 4.75 -9.33 3.87
CA GLU A 21 5.20 -8.14 3.14
C GLU A 21 4.11 -7.06 3.03
N CYS A 22 2.85 -7.48 2.82
CA CYS A 22 1.71 -6.57 2.85
C CYS A 22 1.52 -5.93 4.23
N PHE A 23 1.74 -6.69 5.30
CA PHE A 23 1.65 -6.22 6.68
C PHE A 23 2.73 -5.18 6.98
N ASP A 24 3.99 -5.45 6.62
CA ASP A 24 5.11 -4.54 6.82
C ASP A 24 4.88 -3.23 6.04
N PHE A 25 4.40 -3.33 4.79
CA PHE A 25 3.98 -2.17 4.00
C PHE A 25 2.89 -1.35 4.69
N LEU A 26 1.85 -1.99 5.23
CA LEU A 26 0.80 -1.28 5.96
C LEU A 26 1.34 -0.63 7.23
N CYS A 27 2.27 -1.26 7.95
CA CYS A 27 2.93 -0.65 9.11
C CYS A 27 3.72 0.60 8.71
N ASP A 28 4.50 0.53 7.63
CA ASP A 28 5.34 1.66 7.18
C ASP A 28 4.51 2.89 6.81
N ILE A 29 3.40 2.71 6.08
CA ILE A 29 2.54 3.84 5.70
C ILE A 29 1.72 4.39 6.87
N HIS A 30 1.62 3.65 7.99
CA HIS A 30 0.98 4.13 9.22
C HIS A 30 2.00 4.60 10.27
N ASN A 31 3.30 4.58 9.97
CA ASN A 31 4.37 4.87 10.93
C ASN A 31 4.29 3.94 12.17
N GLY A 32 4.13 2.64 11.94
CA GLY A 32 4.10 1.58 12.94
C GLY A 32 2.75 0.88 13.10
N GLY A 33 2.78 -0.39 13.51
CA GLY A 33 1.57 -1.21 13.67
C GLY A 33 0.60 -0.73 14.75
N ASN A 34 1.05 0.07 15.72
CA ASN A 34 0.19 0.69 16.74
C ASN A 34 -0.71 1.80 16.20
N HIS A 35 -0.50 2.24 14.95
CA HIS A 35 -1.34 3.20 14.25
C HIS A 35 -2.23 2.55 13.18
N MET A 36 -2.23 1.22 13.07
CA MET A 36 -3.16 0.48 12.21
C MET A 36 -4.48 0.23 12.95
N PHE A 37 -5.35 1.24 12.96
CA PHE A 37 -6.63 1.16 13.66
C PHE A 37 -7.67 0.40 12.83
N GLY A 38 -7.69 -0.92 13.01
CA GLY A 38 -8.64 -1.80 12.36
C GLY A 38 -8.20 -3.26 12.47
N LYS A 39 -9.13 -4.18 12.22
CA LYS A 39 -8.78 -5.61 12.18
C LYS A 39 -8.13 -5.93 10.84
N ILE A 40 -6.91 -6.48 10.88
CA ILE A 40 -6.26 -7.09 9.71
C ILE A 40 -7.05 -8.34 9.30
N GLN A 41 -7.37 -8.42 8.02
CA GLN A 41 -8.09 -9.53 7.40
C GLN A 41 -7.30 -10.07 6.22
N ALA A 42 -7.24 -11.40 6.06
CA ALA A 42 -6.72 -12.01 4.85
C ALA A 42 -7.57 -11.58 3.63
N CYS A 43 -6.91 -11.31 2.52
CA CYS A 43 -7.54 -11.03 1.24
C CYS A 43 -6.94 -11.97 0.19
N GLY A 44 -7.53 -13.16 0.08
CA GLY A 44 -6.92 -14.27 -0.64
C GLY A 44 -5.55 -14.68 -0.07
N ASP A 45 -4.78 -15.41 -0.87
CA ASP A 45 -3.51 -16.00 -0.41
C ASP A 45 -2.35 -15.00 -0.43
N HIS A 46 -2.47 -13.89 -1.15
CA HIS A 46 -1.36 -12.96 -1.40
C HIS A 46 -1.61 -11.55 -0.88
N GLY A 47 -2.65 -11.34 -0.07
CA GLY A 47 -3.04 -9.99 0.32
C GLY A 47 -3.68 -9.88 1.68
N LEU A 48 -3.78 -8.62 2.12
CA LEU A 48 -4.40 -8.19 3.34
C LEU A 48 -5.37 -7.04 3.07
N SER A 49 -6.36 -6.92 3.93
CA SER A 49 -7.19 -5.73 4.00
C SER A 49 -7.41 -5.27 5.44
N ILE A 50 -7.60 -3.97 5.59
CA ILE A 50 -7.95 -3.32 6.86
C ILE A 50 -9.01 -2.26 6.60
N ASN A 51 -10.10 -2.29 7.36
CA ASN A 51 -11.03 -1.17 7.44
C ASN A 51 -10.47 -0.20 8.49
N SER A 52 -9.92 0.92 8.03
CA SER A 52 -9.19 1.88 8.85
C SER A 52 -9.98 3.18 9.03
N THR A 53 -9.99 3.69 10.26
CA THR A 53 -10.43 5.06 10.56
C THR A 53 -9.29 6.08 10.41
N SER A 54 -8.05 5.63 10.18
CA SER A 54 -6.86 6.48 10.13
C SER A 54 -6.50 6.87 8.70
N ALA A 55 -7.42 7.59 8.08
CA ALA A 55 -7.25 8.14 6.74
C ALA A 55 -6.69 9.57 6.74
N HIS A 56 -6.64 10.26 7.89
CA HIS A 56 -6.30 11.68 7.98
C HIS A 56 -4.83 12.00 7.69
N TYR A 57 -3.95 10.99 7.65
CA TYR A 57 -2.55 11.13 7.26
C TYR A 57 -2.26 10.70 5.82
N MET A 58 -3.28 10.41 5.01
CA MET A 58 -3.12 9.94 3.63
C MET A 58 -3.14 11.12 2.64
N SER A 59 -2.31 12.13 2.86
CA SER A 59 -2.11 13.22 1.91
C SER A 59 -0.94 12.94 0.97
N THR A 60 -0.86 13.68 -0.13
CA THR A 60 0.25 13.58 -1.08
C THR A 60 1.48 14.42 -0.70
N PHE A 61 1.42 15.21 0.38
CA PHE A 61 2.54 16.06 0.78
C PHE A 61 2.67 16.27 2.30
N ASP A 62 1.77 17.02 2.93
CA ASP A 62 1.80 17.27 4.37
C ASP A 62 1.09 16.13 5.12
N TYR A 63 1.82 15.37 5.95
CA TYR A 63 1.39 14.02 6.32
C TYR A 63 1.28 13.13 5.06
N SER A 64 2.43 12.89 4.42
CA SER A 64 2.59 12.32 3.07
C SER A 64 2.28 10.82 2.92
N ALA A 65 1.49 10.18 3.79
CA ALA A 65 1.40 8.72 3.79
C ALA A 65 0.84 8.15 2.47
N LEU A 66 0.04 8.93 1.73
CA LEU A 66 -0.41 8.50 0.40
C LEU A 66 0.73 8.51 -0.61
N THR A 67 1.59 9.53 -0.60
CA THR A 67 2.80 9.55 -1.45
C THR A 67 3.75 8.43 -1.06
N THR A 68 3.99 8.22 0.23
CA THR A 68 4.80 7.10 0.73
C THR A 68 4.22 5.75 0.30
N ALA A 69 2.90 5.57 0.41
CA ALA A 69 2.22 4.36 -0.03
C ALA A 69 2.40 4.12 -1.54
N VAL A 70 2.30 5.17 -2.36
CA VAL A 70 2.53 5.07 -3.80
C VAL A 70 3.97 4.65 -4.10
N VAL A 71 4.98 5.29 -3.50
CA VAL A 71 6.39 4.91 -3.68
C VAL A 71 6.65 3.46 -3.27
N LEU A 72 6.31 3.12 -2.03
CA LEU A 72 6.57 1.78 -1.49
C LEU A 72 5.79 0.69 -2.22
N ALA A 73 4.56 0.96 -2.70
CA ALA A 73 3.78 0.01 -3.48
C ALA A 73 4.50 -0.41 -4.76
N HIS A 74 5.06 0.56 -5.49
CA HIS A 74 5.81 0.29 -6.71
C HIS A 74 7.14 -0.41 -6.42
N ASP A 75 7.90 0.03 -5.42
CA ASP A 75 9.20 -0.56 -5.09
C ASP A 75 9.06 -2.00 -4.62
N ARG A 76 8.07 -2.26 -3.76
CA ARG A 76 7.83 -3.58 -3.15
C ARG A 76 6.91 -4.48 -3.97
N MET A 77 6.44 -4.04 -5.14
CA MET A 77 5.46 -4.78 -5.95
C MET A 77 4.19 -5.14 -5.14
N ILE A 78 3.65 -4.18 -4.41
CA ILE A 78 2.41 -4.36 -3.65
C ILE A 78 1.34 -3.51 -4.32
N ARG A 79 0.34 -4.16 -4.90
CA ARG A 79 -0.85 -3.48 -5.42
C ARG A 79 -1.64 -2.94 -4.23
N PHE A 80 -1.47 -1.65 -3.97
CA PHE A 80 -2.24 -0.93 -2.98
C PHE A 80 -3.52 -0.35 -3.59
N GLN A 81 -4.65 -0.56 -2.92
CA GLN A 81 -5.95 -0.06 -3.33
C GLN A 81 -6.68 0.52 -2.13
N ILE A 82 -7.37 1.63 -2.35
CA ILE A 82 -8.30 2.24 -1.41
C ILE A 82 -9.71 1.97 -1.91
N GLU A 83 -10.55 1.41 -1.05
CA GLU A 83 -11.93 1.04 -1.33
C GLU A 83 -12.88 1.74 -0.33
N PRO A 84 -14.15 1.97 -0.72
CA PRO A 84 -15.17 2.36 0.25
C PRO A 84 -15.33 1.29 1.33
N SER A 85 -15.64 1.73 2.54
CA SER A 85 -15.91 0.88 3.70
C SER A 85 -17.22 1.35 4.38
N GLY A 86 -17.27 1.32 5.71
CA GLY A 86 -18.36 1.89 6.51
C GLY A 86 -18.25 3.40 6.74
N PRO A 87 -19.21 4.01 7.46
CA PRO A 87 -19.20 5.43 7.77
C PRO A 87 -17.88 5.88 8.40
N ARG A 88 -17.26 6.92 7.82
CA ARG A 88 -15.98 7.51 8.26
C ARG A 88 -14.77 6.56 8.19
N MET A 89 -14.83 5.50 7.39
CA MET A 89 -13.76 4.54 7.23
C MET A 89 -13.36 4.39 5.76
N LEU A 90 -12.08 4.08 5.53
CA LEU A 90 -11.59 3.61 4.25
C LEU A 90 -11.11 2.18 4.41
N LYS A 91 -11.32 1.36 3.38
CA LYS A 91 -10.74 0.02 3.31
C LYS A 91 -9.44 0.11 2.53
N LEU A 92 -8.34 -0.26 3.16
CA LEU A 92 -7.04 -0.35 2.55
C LEU A 92 -6.77 -1.81 2.21
N VAL A 93 -6.41 -2.08 0.95
CA VAL A 93 -6.16 -3.42 0.44
C VAL A 93 -4.76 -3.46 -0.16
N ALA A 94 -3.93 -4.38 0.32
CA ALA A 94 -2.58 -4.60 -0.17
C ALA A 94 -2.48 -6.03 -0.70
N HIS A 95 -2.01 -6.19 -1.94
CA HIS A 95 -1.73 -7.50 -2.51
C HIS A 95 -0.34 -7.55 -3.10
N LYS A 96 0.44 -8.55 -2.70
CA LYS A 96 1.74 -8.82 -3.28
C LYS A 96 1.61 -9.21 -4.76
N ARG A 97 2.57 -8.73 -5.54
CA ARG A 97 2.83 -9.09 -6.94
C ARG A 97 4.27 -9.57 -7.03
N HIS A 98 4.51 -10.49 -7.95
CA HIS A 98 5.79 -11.18 -8.07
C HIS A 98 6.50 -10.91 -9.39
N GLN A 99 5.83 -10.21 -10.30
CA GLN A 99 6.35 -9.92 -11.63
C GLN A 99 6.19 -8.42 -11.95
N ARG A 100 7.05 -7.89 -12.81
CA ARG A 100 6.94 -6.52 -13.35
C ARG A 100 6.07 -6.46 -14.60
N GLU A 101 6.04 -7.55 -15.34
CA GLU A 101 5.28 -7.75 -16.58
C GLU A 101 4.32 -8.94 -16.47
N GLY A 102 3.44 -9.11 -17.44
CA GLY A 102 2.46 -10.21 -17.48
C GLY A 102 1.01 -9.75 -17.36
N ARG A 103 0.13 -10.60 -16.80
CA ARG A 103 -1.28 -10.26 -16.63
C ARG A 103 -1.46 -9.21 -15.53
N MET A 104 -2.57 -8.48 -15.56
CA MET A 104 -2.88 -7.41 -14.60
C MET A 104 -2.81 -7.86 -13.13
N ASN A 105 -3.18 -9.11 -12.84
CA ASN A 105 -3.15 -9.68 -11.49
C ASN A 105 -1.77 -10.22 -11.07
N GLU A 106 -0.82 -10.33 -11.99
CA GLU A 106 0.54 -10.85 -11.75
C GLU A 106 1.55 -9.71 -11.62
N ARG A 107 1.33 -8.63 -12.38
CA ARG A 107 2.32 -7.57 -12.57
C ARG A 107 2.16 -6.36 -11.65
N HIS A 108 3.27 -5.70 -11.35
CA HIS A 108 3.32 -4.35 -10.79
C HIS A 108 4.46 -3.52 -11.41
N PRO A 109 4.16 -2.44 -12.15
CA PRO A 109 5.20 -1.65 -12.82
C PRO A 109 6.13 -0.97 -11.82
N SER A 110 7.30 -0.52 -12.30
CA SER A 110 8.18 0.38 -11.55
C SER A 110 7.50 1.73 -11.30
N MET A 111 8.10 2.56 -10.43
CA MET A 111 7.61 3.92 -10.20
C MET A 111 7.82 4.78 -11.46
N GLU A 112 8.96 4.63 -12.12
CA GLU A 112 9.35 5.38 -13.31
C GLU A 112 8.38 5.10 -14.47
N ASP A 113 8.04 3.83 -14.69
CA ASP A 113 7.06 3.44 -15.71
C ASP A 113 5.67 4.02 -15.40
N ALA A 114 5.27 4.00 -14.13
CA ALA A 114 4.00 4.56 -13.69
C ALA A 114 3.95 6.08 -13.89
N ILE A 115 5.00 6.81 -13.51
CA ILE A 115 5.14 8.25 -13.72
C ILE A 115 5.08 8.58 -15.21
N ASN A 116 5.86 7.86 -16.04
CA ASN A 116 5.88 8.09 -17.49
C ASN A 116 4.50 7.86 -18.12
N LYS A 117 3.80 6.80 -17.70
CA LYS A 117 2.44 6.53 -18.16
C LYS A 117 1.47 7.65 -17.76
N VAL A 118 1.49 8.09 -16.51
CA VAL A 118 0.60 9.15 -16.01
C VAL A 118 0.86 10.46 -16.74
N ARG A 119 2.12 10.89 -16.85
CA ARG A 119 2.50 12.14 -17.53
C ARG A 119 2.17 12.12 -19.02
N LYS A 120 2.30 10.98 -19.68
CA LYS A 120 1.89 10.81 -21.09
C LYS A 120 0.37 10.92 -21.27
N GLN A 121 -0.39 10.38 -20.32
CA GLN A 121 -1.85 10.41 -20.37
C GLN A 121 -2.42 11.77 -19.98
N TYR A 122 -1.76 12.47 -19.05
CA TYR A 122 -2.16 13.75 -18.51
C TYR A 122 -0.97 14.72 -18.61
N PRO A 123 -0.68 15.24 -19.82
CA PRO A 123 0.34 16.26 -19.97
C PRO A 123 -0.08 17.50 -19.17
N CYS A 124 0.88 18.10 -18.46
CA CYS A 124 0.68 19.36 -17.77
C CYS A 124 1.65 20.36 -18.39
N ASP A 125 1.14 21.51 -18.81
CA ASP A 125 1.98 22.59 -19.31
C ASP A 125 2.87 23.10 -18.17
N GLU A 126 4.08 23.55 -18.49
CA GLU A 126 4.90 24.22 -17.50
C GLU A 126 4.17 25.49 -17.03
N VAL A 127 3.76 25.49 -15.77
CA VAL A 127 3.26 26.70 -15.14
C VAL A 127 4.47 27.59 -14.96
N ALA A 128 4.51 28.72 -15.68
CA ALA A 128 5.55 29.73 -15.50
C ALA A 128 5.67 30.06 -14.00
N ALA A 129 6.90 29.91 -13.49
CA ALA A 129 7.25 30.15 -12.10
C ALA A 129 7.04 31.61 -11.68
#